data_AF-A0A095X3H4-F1
#
_entry.id   AF-A0A095X3H4-F1
#
_cell.length_a   1.000
_cell.length_b   1.000
_cell.length_c   1.000
_cell.angle_alpha   90.00
_cell.angle_beta   90.00
_cell.angle_gamma   90.00
#
_symmetry.space_group_name_H-M   'P 1'
#
loop_
_entity.id
_entity.type
_entity.pdbx_description
1 polymer ?
#
loop_
_entity_poly.entity_id
_entity_poly.type
_entity_poly.pdbx_seq_one_letter_code
_entity_poly.pdbx_strand_id
1 'polypeptide(L)'
;MLTQLGIFLRKLRLESGEIMKDMAAKLNVSSSFLSAVENGKKKMPEPWYDTIINLYNLDKEKQNELMSAIEVSQKSLEINLEDLSKEKKRLAFSFARELENMNKDEVDKMKIFFNKDGE
;
A
#
# COMPACT_ATOMS: atom_id res chain seq x y z
N MET A 1 0.61 -6.66 -17.67
CA MET A 1 1.99 -6.61 -17.18
C MET A 1 1.92 -6.73 -15.67
N LEU A 2 2.85 -7.45 -15.05
CA LEU A 2 2.85 -7.64 -13.60
C LEU A 2 3.28 -6.32 -12.91
N THR A 3 2.61 -5.94 -11.83
CA THR A 3 3.00 -4.79 -11.00
C THR A 3 4.09 -5.18 -10.00
N GLN A 4 4.74 -4.22 -9.35
CA GLN A 4 5.70 -4.53 -8.28
C GLN A 4 5.02 -5.27 -7.12
N LEU A 5 3.79 -4.88 -6.78
CA LEU A 5 2.95 -5.62 -5.82
C LEU A 5 2.70 -7.05 -6.31
N GLY A 6 2.36 -7.23 -7.59
CA GLY A 6 2.18 -8.57 -8.16
C GLY A 6 3.44 -9.43 -8.14
N ILE A 7 4.62 -8.83 -8.32
CA ILE A 7 5.91 -9.50 -8.18
C ILE A 7 6.13 -9.93 -6.73
N PHE A 8 5.92 -9.02 -5.78
CA PHE A 8 6.04 -9.29 -4.34
C PHE A 8 5.13 -10.45 -3.91
N LEU A 9 3.82 -10.38 -4.23
CA LEU A 9 2.86 -11.43 -3.88
C LEU A 9 3.19 -12.79 -4.52
N ARG A 10 3.75 -12.80 -5.74
CA ARG A 10 4.23 -14.04 -6.35
C ARG A 10 5.42 -14.65 -5.62
N LYS A 11 6.42 -13.83 -5.26
CA LYS A 11 7.56 -14.31 -4.47
C LYS A 11 7.11 -14.86 -3.12
N LEU A 12 6.25 -14.12 -2.43
CA LEU A 12 5.71 -14.52 -1.14
C LEU A 12 4.98 -15.87 -1.20
N ARG A 13 4.17 -16.09 -2.25
CA ARG A 13 3.54 -17.40 -2.50
C ARG A 13 4.54 -18.50 -2.73
N LEU A 14 5.55 -18.26 -3.58
CA LEU A 14 6.58 -19.26 -3.89
C LEU A 14 7.37 -19.66 -2.63
N GLU A 15 7.75 -18.69 -1.81
CA GLU A 15 8.43 -18.92 -0.53
C GLU A 15 7.56 -19.69 0.47
N SER A 16 6.25 -19.49 0.41
CA SER A 16 5.27 -20.17 1.27
C SER A 16 4.82 -21.53 0.73
N GLY A 17 5.27 -21.95 -0.46
CA GLY A 17 4.82 -23.18 -1.12
C GLY A 17 3.35 -23.15 -1.57
N GLU A 18 2.80 -21.96 -1.79
CA GLU A 18 1.38 -21.75 -2.09
C GLU A 18 1.09 -21.60 -3.58
N ILE A 19 -0.05 -22.12 -4.02
CA ILE A 19 -0.62 -21.77 -5.32
C ILE A 19 -1.53 -20.54 -5.19
N MET A 20 -1.90 -19.94 -6.33
CA MET A 20 -2.79 -18.76 -6.37
C MET A 20 -4.11 -18.95 -5.61
N LYS A 21 -4.66 -20.17 -5.68
CA LYS A 21 -5.91 -20.51 -4.99
C LYS A 21 -5.77 -20.40 -3.46
N ASP A 22 -4.62 -20.76 -2.91
CA ASP A 22 -4.40 -20.78 -1.46
C ASP A 22 -4.31 -19.36 -0.90
N MET A 23 -3.47 -18.51 -1.51
CA MET A 23 -3.38 -17.10 -1.12
C MET A 23 -4.71 -16.38 -1.33
N ALA A 24 -5.42 -16.64 -2.44
CA ALA A 24 -6.73 -16.04 -2.67
C ALA A 24 -7.73 -16.44 -1.57
N ALA A 25 -7.72 -17.71 -1.15
CA ALA A 25 -8.54 -18.18 -0.04
C ALA A 25 -8.17 -17.51 1.29
N LYS A 26 -6.87 -17.38 1.61
CA LYS A 26 -6.39 -16.69 2.82
C LYS A 26 -6.79 -15.21 2.86
N LEU A 27 -6.74 -14.54 1.71
CA LEU A 27 -7.17 -13.15 1.54
C LEU A 27 -8.69 -12.99 1.38
N ASN A 28 -9.44 -14.09 1.46
CA ASN A 28 -10.90 -14.13 1.31
C ASN A 28 -11.40 -13.49 0.00
N VAL A 29 -10.73 -13.79 -1.12
CA VAL A 29 -11.08 -13.32 -2.48
C VAL A 29 -11.03 -14.46 -3.50
N SER A 30 -11.52 -14.20 -4.71
CA SER A 30 -11.35 -15.14 -5.83
C SER A 30 -9.94 -15.07 -6.42
N SER A 31 -9.46 -16.19 -6.99
CA SER A 31 -8.19 -16.23 -7.72
C SER A 31 -8.15 -15.25 -8.89
N SER A 32 -9.30 -15.01 -9.54
CA SER A 32 -9.41 -14.03 -10.63
C SER A 32 -9.25 -12.59 -10.11
N PHE A 33 -9.80 -12.28 -8.93
CA PHE A 33 -9.60 -10.98 -8.30
C PHE A 33 -8.14 -10.78 -7.90
N LEU A 34 -7.51 -11.75 -7.22
CA LEU A 34 -6.09 -11.69 -6.87
C LEU A 34 -5.23 -11.48 -8.12
N SER A 35 -5.45 -12.26 -9.18
CA SER A 35 -4.75 -12.09 -10.46
C SER A 35 -4.96 -10.70 -11.07
N ALA A 36 -6.17 -10.14 -10.98
CA ALA A 36 -6.44 -8.79 -11.46
C ALA A 36 -5.65 -7.73 -10.66
N VAL A 37 -5.52 -7.88 -9.35
CA VAL A 37 -4.69 -7.00 -8.50
C VAL A 37 -3.21 -7.11 -8.88
N GLU A 38 -2.67 -8.33 -9.01
CA GLU A 38 -1.26 -8.56 -9.37
C GLU A 38 -0.89 -7.98 -10.74
N ASN A 39 -1.85 -7.91 -11.66
CA ASN A 39 -1.67 -7.34 -12.99
C ASN A 39 -2.07 -5.86 -13.08
N GLY A 40 -2.40 -5.21 -11.96
CA GLY A 40 -2.77 -3.80 -11.90
C GLY A 40 -4.13 -3.47 -12.55
N LYS A 41 -4.97 -4.49 -12.81
CA LYS A 41 -6.33 -4.32 -13.37
C LYS A 41 -7.36 -3.96 -12.28
N LYS A 42 -7.05 -4.26 -11.02
CA LYS A 42 -7.87 -3.91 -9.84
C LYS A 42 -6.97 -3.30 -8.77
N LYS A 43 -7.52 -2.37 -8.00
CA LYS A 43 -6.85 -1.81 -6.82
C LYS A 43 -6.75 -2.88 -5.73
N MET A 44 -5.65 -2.88 -5.01
CA MET A 44 -5.52 -3.62 -3.76
C MET A 44 -6.53 -3.06 -2.73
N PRO A 45 -7.32 -3.89 -2.05
CA PRO A 45 -8.11 -3.45 -0.90
C PRO A 45 -7.21 -2.86 0.21
N GLU A 46 -7.60 -1.73 0.81
CA GLU A 46 -6.83 -1.08 1.89
C GLU A 46 -6.42 -2.02 3.03
N PRO A 47 -7.30 -2.93 3.53
CA PRO A 47 -6.92 -3.82 4.64
C PRO A 47 -5.84 -4.85 4.29
N TRP A 48 -5.50 -5.03 3.01
CA TRP A 48 -4.54 -6.04 2.61
C TRP A 48 -3.14 -5.80 3.16
N TYR A 49 -2.74 -4.54 3.40
CA TYR A 49 -1.42 -4.26 3.98
C TYR A 49 -1.24 -5.01 5.31
N ASP A 50 -2.11 -4.73 6.28
CA ASP A 50 -2.07 -5.40 7.59
C ASP A 50 -2.40 -6.89 7.50
N THR A 51 -3.34 -7.26 6.62
CA THR A 51 -3.77 -8.65 6.46
C THR A 51 -2.62 -9.53 5.94
N ILE A 52 -1.87 -9.08 4.94
CA ILE A 52 -0.74 -9.84 4.37
C ILE A 52 0.38 -9.97 5.41
N ILE A 53 0.68 -8.90 6.15
CA ILE A 53 1.69 -8.91 7.22
C ILE A 53 1.37 -9.99 8.25
N ASN A 54 0.12 -10.02 8.70
CA ASN A 54 -0.33 -10.96 9.72
C ASN A 54 -0.44 -12.41 9.18
N LEU A 55 -0.96 -12.62 7.97
CA LEU A 55 -1.12 -13.96 7.40
C LEU A 55 0.20 -14.68 7.12
N TYR A 56 1.25 -13.92 6.79
CA TYR A 56 2.55 -14.45 6.40
C TYR A 56 3.67 -14.16 7.41
N ASN A 57 3.34 -13.56 8.57
CA ASN A 57 4.28 -13.17 9.62
C ASN A 57 5.51 -12.41 9.05
N LEU A 58 5.25 -11.38 8.24
CA LEU A 58 6.31 -10.63 7.58
C LEU A 58 7.18 -9.88 8.60
N ASP A 59 8.49 -10.04 8.50
CA ASP A 59 9.46 -9.24 9.25
C ASP A 59 9.50 -7.77 8.77
N LYS A 60 10.24 -6.93 9.49
CA LYS A 60 10.34 -5.49 9.15
C LYS A 60 10.88 -5.24 7.75
N GLU A 61 11.78 -6.10 7.26
CA GLU A 61 12.36 -5.96 5.92
C GLU A 61 11.30 -6.22 4.85
N LYS A 62 10.58 -7.34 4.96
CA LYS A 62 9.48 -7.68 4.04
C LYS A 62 8.30 -6.71 4.14
N GLN A 63 8.03 -6.13 5.31
CA GLN A 63 7.04 -5.06 5.47
C GLN A 63 7.41 -3.81 4.66
N ASN A 64 8.69 -3.41 4.70
CA ASN A 64 9.20 -2.29 3.92
C ASN A 64 9.17 -2.60 2.42
N GLU A 65 9.50 -3.83 2.01
CA GLU A 65 9.38 -4.29 0.62
C GLU A 65 7.93 -4.25 0.14
N LEU A 66 6.98 -4.74 0.95
CA LEU A 66 5.56 -4.70 0.64
C LEU A 66 5.08 -3.26 0.47
N MET A 67 5.43 -2.36 1.41
CA MET A 67 5.06 -0.95 1.32
C MET A 67 5.61 -0.31 0.04
N SER A 68 6.90 -0.49 -0.22
CA SER A 68 7.54 0.02 -1.45
C SER A 68 6.87 -0.53 -2.71
N ALA A 69 6.50 -1.81 -2.71
CA ALA A 69 5.82 -2.43 -3.84
C ALA A 69 4.41 -1.86 -4.06
N ILE A 70 3.69 -1.52 -2.98
CA ILE A 70 2.38 -0.85 -3.03
C ILE A 70 2.54 0.56 -3.59
N GLU A 71 3.46 1.36 -3.04
CA GLU A 71 3.71 2.74 -3.47
C GLU A 71 4.06 2.84 -4.96
N VAL A 72 4.89 1.92 -5.48
CA VAL A 72 5.25 1.89 -6.90
C VAL A 72 4.09 1.39 -7.78
N SER A 73 3.20 0.57 -7.24
CA SER A 73 2.11 -0.06 -8.02
C SER A 73 0.83 0.76 -8.03
N GLN A 74 0.55 1.51 -6.97
CA GLN A 74 -0.63 2.36 -6.87
C GLN A 74 -0.41 3.69 -7.58
N LYS A 75 -1.43 4.14 -8.32
CA LYS A 75 -1.41 5.42 -9.05
C LYS A 75 -2.22 6.52 -8.35
N SER A 76 -2.90 6.16 -7.28
CA SER A 76 -3.85 7.01 -6.58
C SER A 76 -3.92 6.59 -5.13
N LEU A 77 -3.89 7.57 -4.23
CA LEU A 77 -4.13 7.40 -2.81
C LEU A 77 -5.56 7.83 -2.48
N GLU A 78 -6.28 7.03 -1.69
CA GLU A 78 -7.58 7.40 -1.13
C GLU A 78 -7.43 7.61 0.37
N ILE A 79 -7.99 8.71 0.87
CA ILE A 79 -7.98 9.03 2.30
C ILE A 79 -9.42 9.05 2.76
N ASN A 80 -9.79 8.18 3.70
CA ASN A 80 -11.11 8.25 4.31
C ASN A 80 -11.19 9.48 5.23
N LEU A 81 -12.18 10.34 4.97
CA LEU A 81 -12.38 11.57 5.71
C LEU A 81 -13.46 11.45 6.79
N GLU A 82 -14.28 10.40 6.85
CA GLU A 82 -15.50 10.35 7.68
C GLU A 82 -15.24 10.76 9.14
N ASP A 83 -14.27 10.13 9.80
CA ASP A 83 -13.95 10.34 11.23
C ASP A 83 -12.90 11.42 11.51
N LEU A 84 -12.47 12.18 10.49
CA LEU A 84 -11.50 13.25 10.67
C LEU A 84 -12.15 14.55 11.16
N SER A 85 -11.45 15.26 12.06
CA SER A 85 -11.84 16.61 12.48
C SER A 85 -11.86 17.59 11.30
N LYS A 86 -12.58 18.70 11.45
CA LYS A 86 -12.66 19.75 10.42
C LYS A 86 -11.28 20.29 10.04
N GLU A 87 -10.40 20.44 11.02
CA GLU A 87 -9.02 20.90 10.85
C GLU A 87 -8.20 19.90 10.04
N LYS A 88 -8.29 18.60 10.39
CA LYS A 88 -7.62 17.52 9.64
C LYS A 88 -8.13 17.41 8.20
N LYS A 89 -9.44 17.54 7.98
CA LYS A 89 -10.04 17.59 6.63
C LYS A 89 -9.48 18.76 5.82
N ARG A 90 -9.47 19.97 6.38
CA ARG A 90 -8.92 21.16 5.71
C ARG A 90 -7.45 20.98 5.36
N LEU A 91 -6.66 20.41 6.28
CA LEU A 91 -5.26 20.09 6.03
C LEU A 91 -5.11 19.11 4.86
N ALA A 92 -5.85 18.00 4.86
CA ALA A 92 -5.82 17.01 3.78
C ALA A 92 -6.14 17.64 2.41
N PHE A 93 -7.20 18.45 2.33
CA PHE A 93 -7.56 19.15 1.09
C PHE A 93 -6.50 20.15 0.64
N SER A 94 -5.90 20.92 1.56
CA SER A 94 -4.84 21.85 1.23
C SER A 94 -3.59 21.11 0.77
N PHE A 95 -3.20 20.04 1.46
CA PHE A 95 -2.07 19.21 1.08
C PHE A 95 -2.24 18.64 -0.33
N ALA A 96 -3.41 18.10 -0.64
CA ALA A 96 -3.71 17.56 -1.97
C ALA A 96 -3.57 18.60 -3.11
N ARG A 97 -3.94 19.88 -2.85
CA ARG A 97 -3.78 20.96 -3.85
C ARG A 97 -2.34 21.41 -4.02
N GLU A 98 -1.58 21.45 -2.93
CA GLU A 98 -0.21 21.96 -2.96
C GLU A 98 0.81 20.90 -3.39
N LEU A 99 0.49 19.60 -3.27
CA LEU A 99 1.43 18.50 -3.51
C LEU A 99 2.10 18.57 -4.89
N GLU A 100 1.35 18.92 -5.94
CA GLU A 100 1.88 19.04 -7.31
C GLU A 100 2.86 20.22 -7.49
N ASN A 101 2.75 21.23 -6.63
CA ASN A 101 3.55 22.46 -6.71
C ASN A 101 4.77 22.44 -5.77
N MET A 102 4.88 21.42 -4.90
CA MET A 102 5.99 21.34 -3.95
C MET A 102 7.32 21.08 -4.65
N ASN A 103 8.33 21.87 -4.30
CA ASN A 103 9.70 21.63 -4.72
C ASN A 103 10.41 20.60 -3.81
N LYS A 104 11.61 20.18 -4.22
CA LYS A 104 12.38 19.16 -3.49
C LYS A 104 12.63 19.54 -2.02
N ASP A 105 13.00 20.79 -1.74
CA ASP A 105 13.30 21.25 -0.39
C ASP A 105 12.06 21.23 0.51
N GLU A 106 10.89 21.53 -0.05
CA GLU A 106 9.60 21.45 0.65
C GLU A 106 9.22 20.01 0.97
N VAL A 107 9.39 19.10 0.00
CA VAL A 107 9.17 17.66 0.20
C VAL A 107 10.10 17.11 1.28
N ASP A 108 11.38 17.48 1.25
CA ASP A 108 12.35 16.99 2.24
C ASP A 108 12.04 17.52 3.65
N LYS A 109 11.60 18.78 3.78
CA LYS A 109 11.11 19.32 5.06
C LYS A 109 9.88 18.57 5.58
N MET A 110 8.93 18.22 4.70
CA MET A 110 7.75 17.44 5.07
C MET A 110 8.11 16.03 5.53
N LYS A 111 9.06 15.36 4.86
CA LYS A 111 9.55 14.04 5.30
C LYS A 111 10.16 14.10 6.70
N ILE A 112 10.96 15.13 7.00
CA ILE A 112 11.54 15.32 8.34
C ILE A 112 10.43 15.54 9.39
N PHE A 113 9.40 16.33 9.05
CA PHE A 113 8.27 16.56 9.95
C PHE A 113 7.54 15.26 10.29
N PHE A 114 7.23 14.41 9.30
CA PHE A 114 6.53 13.14 9.53
C PHE A 114 7.37 12.09 10.25
N ASN A 115 8.70 12.10 10.08
CA ASN A 115 9.59 11.15 10.76
C ASN A 115 9.86 11.50 12.24
N LYS A 116 9.48 12.71 12.71
CA LYS A 116 9.70 13.13 14.10
C LYS A 116 8.74 12.50 15.12
N ASP A 117 7.66 11.89 14.67
CA ASP A 117 6.66 11.25 15.56
C ASP A 117 6.88 9.72 15.69
N GLY A 118 8.02 9.20 15.20
CA GLY A 118 8.38 7.78 15.21
C GLY A 118 9.56 7.40 16.13
N GLU A 119 9.98 8.28 17.03
CA GLU A 119 10.88 7.96 18.17
C GLU A 119 10.09 7.79 19.47
#